data_AF-A0A966W710-F1
#
_entry.id   AF-A0A966W710-F1
#
_cell.length_a   1.000
_cell.length_b   1.000
_cell.length_c   1.000
_cell.angle_alpha   90.00
_cell.angle_beta   90.00
_cell.angle_gamma   90.00
#
_symmetry.space_group_name_H-M   'P 1'
#
loop_
_entity.id
_entity.type
_entity.pdbx_description
1 polymer ?
#
loop_
_entity_poly.entity_id
_entity_poly.type
_entity_poly.pdbx_seq_one_letter_code
_entity_poly.pdbx_strand_id
1 'polypeptide(L)' 'MKPGIRPLRFNHVAFRVSDLDRSLAFYEGVLGFREAFRAERDGKVALVYVQFGPDQFIELFPGGDE' A
#
# COMPACT_ATOMS: atom_id res chain seq x y z
N MET A 1 -14.49 -2.27 -33.40
CA MET A 1 -13.67 -1.82 -32.25
C MET A 1 -13.86 -2.80 -31.11
N LYS A 2 -12.78 -3.18 -30.40
CA LYS A 2 -12.92 -3.97 -29.17
C LYS A 2 -13.54 -3.07 -28.09
N PRO A 3 -14.46 -3.57 -27.24
CA PRO A 3 -14.93 -2.79 -26.11
C PRO A 3 -13.73 -2.35 -25.26
N GLY A 4 -13.67 -1.07 -24.90
CA GLY A 4 -12.65 -0.57 -23.99
C GLY A 4 -12.80 -1.20 -22.60
N ILE A 5 -11.73 -1.19 -21.82
CA ILE A 5 -11.73 -1.66 -20.42
C ILE A 5 -12.62 -0.71 -19.60
N ARG A 6 -13.54 -1.28 -18.79
CA ARG A 6 -14.42 -0.54 -17.88
C ARG A 6 -14.19 -1.02 -16.43
N PRO A 7 -13.18 -0.49 -15.72
CA PRO A 7 -12.93 -0.88 -14.35
C PRO A 7 -14.03 -0.35 -13.42
N LEU A 8 -14.39 -1.12 -12.39
CA LEU A 8 -15.40 -0.71 -11.40
C LEU A 8 -14.85 0.36 -10.44
N ARG A 9 -13.58 0.22 -10.03
CA ARG A 9 -12.85 1.16 -9.15
C ARG A 9 -11.35 0.83 -9.11
N PHE A 10 -10.55 1.75 -8.56
CA PHE A 10 -9.17 1.46 -8.16
C PHE A 10 -9.15 0.68 -6.85
N ASN A 11 -8.59 -0.52 -6.88
CA ASN A 11 -8.43 -1.36 -5.69
C ASN A 11 -7.15 -1.02 -4.93
N HIS A 12 -6.02 -0.78 -5.60
CA HIS A 12 -4.80 -0.39 -4.92
C HIS A 12 -3.87 0.46 -5.77
N VAL A 13 -2.94 1.12 -5.08
CA VAL A 13 -1.71 1.68 -5.66
C VAL A 13 -0.52 1.14 -4.87
N ALA A 14 0.58 0.86 -5.56
CA ALA A 14 1.77 0.29 -4.96
C ALA A 14 2.94 1.26 -5.05
N PHE A 15 3.65 1.44 -3.94
CA PHE A 15 4.87 2.23 -3.84
C PHE A 15 6.00 1.40 -3.27
N ARG A 16 7.21 1.65 -3.76
CA ARG A 16 8.42 1.27 -3.05
C ARG A 16 8.90 2.48 -2.26
N VAL A 17 9.09 2.32 -0.95
CA VAL A 17 9.39 3.42 -0.03
C VAL A 17 10.78 3.25 0.59
N SER A 18 11.51 4.35 0.73
CA SER A 18 12.84 4.39 1.34
C SER A 18 12.81 4.19 2.85
N ASP A 19 11.72 4.62 3.50
CA ASP A 19 11.48 4.45 4.93
C ASP A 19 10.04 3.99 5.16
N LEU A 20 9.88 2.72 5.55
CA LEU A 20 8.57 2.12 5.80
C LEU A 20 7.92 2.73 7.04
N ASP A 21 8.66 2.90 8.13
CA ASP A 21 8.11 3.35 9.41
C ASP A 21 7.62 4.80 9.30
N ARG A 22 8.38 5.67 8.61
CA ARG A 22 7.95 7.05 8.30
C ARG A 22 6.70 7.06 7.43
N SER A 23 6.60 6.14 6.48
CA SER A 23 5.42 6.04 5.61
C SER A 23 4.19 5.60 6.41
N LEU A 24 4.32 4.60 7.27
CA LEU A 24 3.22 4.14 8.15
C LEU A 24 2.81 5.23 9.13
N ALA A 25 3.76 5.95 9.74
CA ALA A 25 3.46 7.08 10.62
C ALA A 25 2.62 8.17 9.92
N PHE A 26 2.87 8.42 8.63
CA PHE A 26 2.05 9.34 7.85
C PHE A 26 0.66 8.76 7.56
N TYR A 27 0.58 7.57 6.95
CA TYR A 27 -0.70 7.04 6.51
C TYR A 27 -1.63 6.69 7.69
N GLU A 28 -1.11 6.13 8.77
CA GLU A 28 -1.90 5.78 9.95
C GLU A 28 -2.08 6.97 10.90
N GLY A 29 -0.98 7.66 11.23
CA GLY A 29 -1.00 8.71 12.24
C GLY A 29 -1.57 10.05 11.74
N VAL A 30 -1.25 10.46 10.52
CA VAL A 30 -1.69 11.75 9.97
C VAL A 30 -3.01 11.60 9.21
N LEU A 31 -3.13 10.57 8.36
CA LEU A 31 -4.32 10.38 7.53
C LEU A 31 -5.40 9.50 8.18
N GLY A 32 -5.09 8.79 9.27
CA GLY A 32 -6.05 7.96 9.99
C GLY A 32 -6.40 6.66 9.27
N PHE A 33 -5.60 6.25 8.28
CA PHE A 33 -5.73 4.95 7.64
C PHE A 33 -5.24 3.84 8.58
N ARG A 34 -5.34 2.59 8.16
CA ARG A 34 -4.98 1.46 9.01
C ARG A 34 -4.21 0.43 8.23
N GLU A 35 -3.14 -0.09 8.82
CA GLU A 35 -2.59 -1.35 8.34
C GLU A 35 -3.67 -2.44 8.41
N ALA A 36 -3.88 -3.12 7.28
CA ALA A 36 -4.80 -4.23 7.17
C ALA A 36 -4.07 -5.57 7.25
N PHE A 37 -2.92 -5.69 6.58
CA PHE A 37 -2.11 -6.92 6.55
C PHE A 37 -0.67 -6.61 6.14
N ARG A 38 0.26 -7.45 6.60
CA ARG A 38 1.66 -7.42 6.18
C ARG A 38 2.14 -8.81 5.77
N ALA A 39 3.05 -8.84 4.81
CA ALA A 39 3.75 -10.04 4.39
C ALA A 39 5.22 -9.93 4.75
N GLU A 40 5.80 -11.06 5.19
CA GLU A 40 7.21 -11.19 5.51
C GLU A 40 7.90 -12.15 4.55
N ARG A 41 9.17 -11.89 4.28
CA ARG A 41 10.06 -12.76 3.51
C ARG A 41 11.44 -12.76 4.16
N ASP A 42 11.98 -13.95 4.40
CA ASP A 42 13.30 -14.14 5.00
C ASP A 42 13.47 -13.38 6.34
N GLY A 43 12.40 -13.35 7.16
CA GLY A 43 12.37 -12.69 8.46
C GLY A 43 12.31 -11.15 8.40
N LYS A 44 12.04 -10.58 7.22
CA LYS A 44 11.90 -9.13 7.01
C LYS A 44 10.54 -8.81 6.41
N VAL A 45 9.99 -7.64 6.74
CA VAL A 45 8.77 -7.14 6.10
C VAL A 45 9.05 -6.94 4.61
N ALA A 46 8.23 -7.58 3.77
CA ALA A 46 8.32 -7.49 2.32
C ALA A 46 7.27 -6.53 1.73
N LEU A 47 6.12 -6.41 2.39
CA LEU A 47 4.99 -5.61 1.94
C LEU A 47 4.05 -5.31 3.11
N VAL A 48 3.54 -4.09 3.20
CA VAL A 48 2.44 -3.70 4.08
C VAL A 48 1.29 -3.15 3.26
N TYR A 49 0.07 -3.58 3.57
CA TYR A 49 -1.17 -3.04 3.02
C TYR A 49 -1.79 -2.06 4.00
N VAL A 50 -1.98 -0.83 3.55
CA VAL A 50 -2.65 0.22 4.31
C VAL A 50 -4.02 0.48 3.68
N GLN A 51 -5.08 0.20 4.42
CA GLN A 51 -6.46 0.35 3.96
C GLN A 51 -6.97 1.76 4.23
N PHE A 52 -7.51 2.40 3.18
CA PHE A 52 -8.12 3.74 3.24
C PHE A 52 -9.62 3.76 2.87
N GLY A 53 -10.15 2.63 2.38
CA GLY A 53 -11.56 2.46 2.06
C GLY A 53 -11.95 0.97 1.99
N PRO A 54 -13.24 0.64 1.88
CA PRO A 54 -13.67 -0.75 1.70
C PRO A 54 -12.95 -1.36 0.49
N ASP A 55 -12.19 -2.44 0.66
CA ASP A 55 -11.30 -3.04 -0.36
C ASP A 55 -10.47 -2.04 -1.21
N GLN A 56 -9.97 -0.96 -0.59
CA GLN A 56 -9.06 -0.03 -1.23
C GLN A 56 -7.80 0.16 -0.39
N PHE A 57 -6.64 -0.06 -1.02
CA PHE A 57 -5.37 -0.23 -0.33
C PHE A 57 -4.24 0.60 -0.94
N ILE A 58 -3.29 0.96 -0.10
CA ILE A 58 -1.96 1.38 -0.49
C ILE A 58 -1.02 0.24 -0.14
N GLU A 59 -0.27 -0.24 -1.12
CA GLU A 59 0.77 -1.26 -0.94
C GLU A 59 2.13 -0.57 -0.76
N LEU A 60 2.79 -0.83 0.37
CA LEU A 60 4.11 -0.28 0.71
C LEU A 60 5.16 -1.39 0.70
N PHE A 61 6.03 -1.37 -0.31
CA PHE A 61 7.19 -2.23 -0.41
C PHE A 61 8.43 -1.50 0.16
N PRO A 62 9.15 -2.08 1.13
CA PRO A 62 10.40 -1.50 1.58
C PRO A 62 11.51 -1.50 0.51
N GLY A 63 12.54 -0.68 0.73
CA GLY A 63 13.77 -0.65 -0.07
C GLY A 63 13.72 0.26 -1.29
N GLY A 64 12.93 1.35 -1.22
CA GLY A 64 12.94 2.41 -2.23
C GLY A 64 14.18 3.29 -2.10
N ASP A 65 14.56 3.91 -3.21
CA ASP A 65 15.61 4.93 -3.21
C ASP A 65 15.08 6.26 -2.60
N GLU A 66 15.99 7.14 -2.17
CA GLU A 66 15.66 8.50 -1.70
C GLU A 66 15.43 9.49 -2.84
#